data_AF-A0A9D9WFU2-F1
#
_entry.id   AF-A0A9D9WFU2-F1
#
_cell.length_a   1.000
_cell.length_b   1.000
_cell.length_c   1.000
_cell.angle_alpha   90.00
_cell.angle_beta   90.00
_cell.angle_gamma   90.00
#
_symmetry.space_group_name_H-M   'P 1'
#
loop_
_entity.id
_entity.type
_entity.pdbx_description
1 polymer ?
#
loop_
_entity_poly.entity_id
_entity_poly.type
_entity_poly.pdbx_seq_one_letter_code
_entity_poly.pdbx_strand_id
1 'polypeptide(L)'
;MKYKALVIGLMAVGLAACSSKMKPTDPAKLLEISQQTQMDVQWTADVGPTSTLGFAPALVGDKVYAANEKGRIVELDFQTGRVLNSIDTKQKLVAGVAVAGDLAFVGSASGDLVAYNLSTKAEVWRSNLTSVLSEAPLMLQSVLVVKTKDGRLTGFNPQTGDIGWSFVGAQSGLQVRGTGSMMPMDERHFLVGQDGGVLQLVDAGAGAPVFEAPISFPRGATDFDRVTEVLSRPITDGPQICAAAFQGYVTCYDMRDWQIMWSKPLSSSKGIEVYGDLVVVSEDNGLVSAFNRADGQEVWQNDSLKNRRISAPILLKNGLVVVDFEGYAHIMDPLTGAFIGRTKLPVGALTAQPLRLNGMTLLQGASGKLMLVGAGVS
;
A
#
# COMPACT_ATOMS: atom_id res chain seq x y z
N MET A 1 -19.44 -75.44 44.56
CA MET A 1 -20.26 -74.44 43.84
C MET A 1 -19.33 -73.34 43.32
N LYS A 2 -19.56 -72.91 42.07
CA LYS A 2 -18.61 -72.22 41.19
C LYS A 2 -18.42 -70.75 41.58
N TYR A 3 -17.18 -70.31 41.84
CA TYR A 3 -16.82 -68.89 41.88
C TYR A 3 -16.37 -68.46 40.48
N LYS A 4 -17.13 -67.55 39.85
CA LYS A 4 -16.80 -66.92 38.58
C LYS A 4 -15.76 -65.82 38.83
N ALA A 5 -14.61 -65.92 38.17
CA ALA A 5 -13.62 -64.85 38.09
C ALA A 5 -14.18 -63.71 37.21
N LEU A 6 -14.24 -62.50 37.76
CA LEU A 6 -14.60 -61.29 37.03
C LEU A 6 -13.30 -60.59 36.63
N VAL A 7 -12.93 -60.67 35.35
CA VAL A 7 -11.80 -59.94 34.77
C VAL A 7 -12.28 -58.51 34.50
N ILE A 8 -11.75 -57.54 35.25
CA ILE A 8 -11.96 -56.11 34.98
C ILE A 8 -10.90 -55.69 33.96
N GLY A 9 -11.33 -55.48 32.72
CA GLY A 9 -10.50 -54.87 31.68
C GLY A 9 -10.42 -53.36 31.91
N LEU A 10 -9.24 -52.87 32.29
CA LEU A 10 -8.93 -51.44 32.28
C LEU A 10 -8.74 -50.99 30.83
N MET A 11 -9.76 -50.38 30.23
CA MET A 11 -9.63 -49.63 28.98
C MET A 11 -9.06 -48.24 29.32
N ALA A 12 -7.75 -48.07 29.12
CA ALA A 12 -7.11 -46.76 29.17
C ALA A 12 -7.48 -45.97 27.91
N VAL A 13 -8.46 -45.06 28.02
CA VAL A 13 -8.75 -44.07 26.98
C VAL A 13 -7.67 -42.98 27.07
N GLY A 14 -6.68 -43.05 26.18
CA GLY A 14 -5.73 -41.97 25.97
C GLY A 14 -6.41 -40.79 25.27
N LEU A 15 -6.89 -39.81 26.04
CA LEU A 15 -7.25 -38.51 25.51
C LEU A 15 -5.96 -37.74 25.20
N ALA A 16 -5.49 -37.83 23.96
CA ALA A 16 -4.51 -36.90 23.42
C ALA A 16 -5.18 -35.53 23.19
N ALA A 17 -5.27 -34.74 24.25
CA ALA A 17 -5.71 -33.35 24.19
C ALA A 17 -4.56 -32.46 23.70
N CYS A 18 -4.35 -32.41 22.38
CA CYS A 18 -3.51 -31.36 21.78
C CYS A 18 -4.32 -30.05 21.72
N SER A 19 -4.46 -29.36 22.86
CA SER A 19 -4.96 -27.99 22.92
C SER A 19 -3.80 -27.03 22.68
N SER A 20 -3.49 -26.68 21.42
CA SER A 20 -2.72 -25.47 21.17
C SER A 20 -3.63 -24.27 21.48
N LYS A 21 -3.36 -23.57 22.59
CA LYS A 21 -4.10 -22.35 22.95
C LYS A 21 -3.73 -21.24 21.96
N MET A 22 -4.71 -20.73 21.21
CA MET A 22 -4.54 -19.55 20.34
C MET A 22 -4.01 -18.38 21.17
N LYS A 23 -2.96 -17.72 20.68
CA LYS A 23 -2.43 -16.49 21.28
C LYS A 23 -3.23 -15.28 20.78
N PRO A 24 -3.31 -14.18 21.55
CA PRO A 24 -3.98 -12.95 21.12
C PRO A 24 -3.43 -12.33 19.83
N THR A 25 -2.18 -12.67 19.47
CA THR A 25 -1.50 -12.24 18.24
C THR A 25 -1.73 -13.16 17.05
N ASP A 26 -2.38 -14.30 17.23
CA ASP A 26 -2.63 -15.23 16.14
C ASP A 26 -3.62 -14.61 15.14
N PRO A 27 -3.42 -14.83 13.82
CA PRO A 27 -4.37 -14.38 12.81
C PRO A 27 -5.76 -14.97 13.05
N ALA A 28 -6.79 -14.12 12.93
CA ALA A 28 -8.18 -14.56 12.98
C ALA A 28 -8.41 -15.67 11.94
N LYS A 29 -9.13 -16.72 12.34
CA LYS A 29 -9.57 -17.76 11.41
C LYS A 29 -10.63 -17.19 10.48
N LEU A 30 -10.56 -17.55 9.20
CA LEU A 30 -11.54 -17.11 8.23
C LEU A 30 -12.90 -17.74 8.53
N LEU A 31 -13.90 -16.88 8.75
CA LEU A 31 -15.29 -17.30 8.90
C LEU A 31 -15.84 -17.76 7.55
N GLU A 32 -16.76 -18.73 7.58
CA GLU A 32 -17.59 -19.05 6.42
C GLU A 32 -18.48 -17.86 6.09
N ILE A 33 -18.67 -17.60 4.80
CA ILE A 33 -19.48 -16.48 4.30
C ILE A 33 -20.39 -16.97 3.18
N SER A 34 -21.51 -16.27 2.98
CA SER A 34 -22.30 -16.43 1.77
C SER A 34 -21.58 -15.75 0.61
N GLN A 35 -21.21 -16.52 -0.42
CA GLN A 35 -20.55 -15.98 -1.61
C GLN A 35 -21.60 -15.35 -2.53
N GLN A 36 -21.76 -14.02 -2.45
CA GLN A 36 -22.70 -13.27 -3.29
C GLN A 36 -22.00 -12.67 -4.52
N THR A 37 -20.73 -12.31 -4.38
CA THR A 37 -19.92 -11.73 -5.45
C THR A 37 -18.49 -12.27 -5.42
N GLN A 38 -17.72 -12.00 -6.46
CA GLN A 38 -16.32 -12.37 -6.58
C GLN A 38 -15.51 -11.27 -7.26
N MET A 39 -14.19 -11.39 -7.16
CA MET A 39 -13.26 -10.46 -7.79
C MET A 39 -13.39 -10.54 -9.31
N ASP A 40 -13.67 -9.41 -9.97
CA ASP A 40 -13.62 -9.31 -11.42
C ASP A 40 -12.16 -9.12 -11.87
N VAL A 41 -11.62 -10.12 -12.56
CA VAL A 41 -10.21 -10.18 -12.96
C VAL A 41 -10.15 -10.00 -14.46
N GLN A 42 -9.53 -8.92 -14.92
CA GLN A 42 -9.36 -8.66 -16.34
C GLN A 42 -8.19 -9.47 -16.91
N TRP A 43 -7.04 -9.39 -16.24
CA TRP A 43 -5.87 -10.20 -16.61
C TRP A 43 -4.89 -10.34 -15.45
N THR A 44 -3.97 -11.29 -15.61
CA THR A 44 -2.80 -11.48 -14.74
C THR A 44 -1.54 -11.59 -15.58
N ALA A 45 -0.44 -11.02 -15.11
CA ALA A 45 0.85 -11.10 -15.75
C ALA A 45 1.95 -11.47 -14.76
N ASP A 46 2.99 -12.14 -15.25
CA ASP A 46 4.16 -12.48 -14.43
C ASP A 46 5.25 -11.42 -14.56
N VAL A 47 5.51 -10.72 -13.46
CA VAL A 47 6.54 -9.69 -13.38
C VAL A 47 7.79 -10.21 -12.66
N GLY A 48 7.76 -11.44 -12.14
CA GLY A 48 8.78 -12.05 -11.28
C GLY A 48 8.66 -11.59 -9.82
N PRO A 49 9.27 -12.35 -8.88
CA PRO A 49 9.02 -12.23 -7.44
C PRO A 49 9.29 -10.82 -6.91
N THR A 50 8.50 -10.40 -5.92
CA THR A 50 8.69 -9.14 -5.17
C THR A 50 8.53 -9.38 -3.67
N SER A 51 9.62 -9.31 -2.92
CA SER A 51 9.65 -9.49 -1.46
C SER A 51 9.77 -8.17 -0.71
N THR A 52 10.12 -7.08 -1.40
CA THR A 52 10.23 -5.74 -0.84
C THR A 52 9.01 -4.88 -1.17
N LEU A 53 8.69 -3.93 -0.30
CA LEU A 53 7.51 -3.06 -0.44
C LEU A 53 7.70 -1.87 -1.39
N GLY A 54 8.93 -1.63 -1.88
CA GLY A 54 9.24 -0.44 -2.67
C GLY A 54 8.74 -0.49 -4.13
N PHE A 55 8.14 -1.60 -4.55
CA PHE A 55 7.64 -1.74 -5.91
C PHE A 55 6.19 -1.27 -6.03
N ALA A 56 5.88 -0.54 -7.09
CA ALA A 56 4.53 -0.21 -7.51
C ALA A 56 4.48 -0.18 -9.04
N PRO A 57 3.40 -0.70 -9.65
CA PRO A 57 3.20 -0.54 -11.08
C PRO A 57 2.91 0.92 -11.43
N ALA A 58 3.23 1.32 -12.66
CA ALA A 58 2.88 2.62 -13.23
C ALA A 58 2.05 2.41 -14.51
N LEU A 59 1.06 3.28 -14.75
CA LEU A 59 0.31 3.34 -15.99
C LEU A 59 0.69 4.63 -16.73
N VAL A 60 1.16 4.51 -17.97
CA VAL A 60 1.44 5.66 -18.85
C VAL A 60 0.82 5.38 -20.21
N GLY A 61 -0.19 6.17 -20.59
CA GLY A 61 -0.98 5.92 -21.80
C GLY A 61 -1.71 4.58 -21.71
N ASP A 62 -1.48 3.72 -22.69
CA ASP A 62 -2.03 2.37 -22.82
C ASP A 62 -1.09 1.26 -22.31
N LYS A 63 -0.05 1.64 -21.58
CA LYS A 63 1.01 0.72 -21.13
C LYS A 63 1.17 0.71 -19.63
N VAL A 64 1.29 -0.50 -19.09
CA VAL A 64 1.62 -0.74 -17.69
C VAL A 64 3.08 -1.09 -17.57
N TYR A 65 3.75 -0.52 -16.57
CA TYR A 65 5.13 -0.78 -16.26
C TYR A 65 5.23 -1.36 -14.85
N ALA A 66 6.07 -2.37 -14.68
CA ALA A 66 6.34 -2.93 -13.37
C ALA A 66 7.81 -3.36 -13.28
N ALA A 67 8.35 -3.31 -12.07
CA ALA A 67 9.69 -3.79 -11.76
C ALA A 67 9.65 -4.85 -10.66
N ASN A 68 10.74 -5.62 -10.58
CA ASN A 68 10.92 -6.63 -9.54
C ASN A 68 12.32 -6.56 -8.89
N GLU A 69 12.48 -7.25 -7.77
CA GLU A 69 13.72 -7.30 -6.99
C GLU A 69 14.90 -7.98 -7.70
N LYS A 70 14.63 -8.80 -8.73
CA LYS A 70 15.66 -9.45 -9.55
C LYS A 70 16.18 -8.56 -10.68
N GLY A 71 15.70 -7.32 -10.79
CA GLY A 71 16.18 -6.39 -11.81
C GLY A 71 15.43 -6.47 -13.12
N ARG A 72 14.27 -7.12 -13.16
CA ARG A 72 13.42 -7.11 -14.35
C ARG A 72 12.53 -5.88 -14.33
N ILE A 73 12.55 -5.13 -15.42
CA ILE A 73 11.53 -4.11 -15.76
C ILE A 73 10.72 -4.69 -16.91
N VAL A 74 9.39 -4.61 -16.82
CA VAL A 74 8.47 -5.06 -17.86
C VAL A 74 7.56 -3.92 -18.29
N GLU A 75 7.24 -3.94 -19.57
CA GLU A 75 6.22 -3.11 -20.22
C GLU A 75 5.13 -4.05 -20.71
N LEU A 76 3.89 -3.76 -20.35
CA LEU A 76 2.73 -4.58 -20.67
C LEU A 76 1.66 -3.73 -21.35
N ASP A 77 0.92 -4.35 -22.26
CA ASP A 77 -0.31 -3.79 -22.78
C ASP A 77 -1.37 -3.71 -21.67
N PHE A 78 -1.96 -2.54 -21.47
CA PHE A 78 -2.91 -2.31 -20.38
C PHE A 78 -4.20 -3.14 -20.52
N GLN A 79 -4.66 -3.40 -21.75
CA GLN A 79 -5.94 -4.09 -21.98
C GLN A 79 -5.81 -5.61 -21.78
N THR A 80 -4.67 -6.18 -22.17
CA THR A 80 -4.49 -7.63 -22.24
C THR A 80 -3.54 -8.18 -21.17
N GLY A 81 -2.73 -7.32 -20.54
CA GLY A 81 -1.65 -7.75 -19.66
C GLY A 81 -0.50 -8.45 -20.39
N ARG A 82 -0.47 -8.41 -21.72
CA ARG A 82 0.61 -9.04 -22.51
C ARG A 82 1.89 -8.25 -22.33
N VAL A 83 2.97 -8.94 -21.99
CA VAL A 83 4.31 -8.33 -21.98
C VAL A 83 4.71 -7.93 -23.39
N LEU A 84 4.93 -6.64 -23.60
CA LEU A 84 5.37 -6.04 -24.87
C LEU A 84 6.90 -5.95 -24.92
N ASN A 85 7.53 -5.60 -23.80
CA ASN A 85 8.96 -5.43 -23.69
C ASN A 85 9.45 -5.79 -22.28
N SER A 86 10.74 -6.09 -22.17
CA SER A 86 11.39 -6.34 -20.89
C SER A 86 12.88 -5.99 -20.95
N ILE A 87 13.35 -5.42 -19.84
CA ILE A 87 14.75 -5.11 -19.55
C ILE A 87 15.19 -5.97 -18.37
N ASP A 88 16.37 -6.56 -18.48
CA ASP A 88 17.08 -7.16 -17.34
C ASP A 88 18.26 -6.25 -17.00
N THR A 89 18.11 -5.52 -15.89
CA THR A 89 19.09 -4.53 -15.42
C THR A 89 20.36 -5.18 -14.87
N LYS A 90 20.36 -6.51 -14.64
CA LYS A 90 21.43 -7.26 -13.96
C LYS A 90 21.74 -6.76 -12.54
N GLN A 91 20.83 -5.98 -11.95
CA GLN A 91 20.98 -5.38 -10.63
C GLN A 91 19.83 -5.79 -9.72
N LYS A 92 20.11 -5.91 -8.42
CA LYS A 92 19.06 -6.08 -7.43
C LYS A 92 18.35 -4.74 -7.23
N LEU A 93 17.07 -4.69 -7.54
CA LEU A 93 16.24 -3.50 -7.30
C LEU A 93 15.53 -3.60 -5.95
N VAL A 94 15.18 -2.46 -5.40
CA VAL A 94 14.44 -2.35 -4.13
C VAL A 94 13.17 -1.51 -4.26
N ALA A 95 13.11 -0.66 -5.27
CA ALA A 95 11.95 0.15 -5.60
C ALA A 95 11.84 0.42 -7.09
N GLY A 96 10.62 0.71 -7.53
CA GLY A 96 10.30 1.02 -8.92
C GLY A 96 8.85 0.65 -9.26
N VAL A 97 8.27 1.17 -10.31
CA VAL A 97 8.90 1.90 -11.42
C VAL A 97 8.16 3.21 -11.66
N ALA A 98 8.89 4.24 -12.08
CA ALA A 98 8.30 5.42 -12.71
C ALA A 98 8.75 5.51 -14.16
N VAL A 99 7.96 6.14 -15.02
CA VAL A 99 8.26 6.26 -16.46
C VAL A 99 8.00 7.69 -16.93
N ALA A 100 8.91 8.21 -17.75
CA ALA A 100 8.75 9.48 -18.46
C ALA A 100 9.31 9.37 -19.89
N GLY A 101 8.45 9.53 -20.89
CA GLY A 101 8.83 9.30 -22.28
C GLY A 101 9.35 7.87 -22.48
N ASP A 102 10.59 7.73 -22.95
CA ASP A 102 11.24 6.44 -23.20
C ASP A 102 12.18 6.02 -22.06
N LEU A 103 12.06 6.63 -20.86
CA LEU A 103 12.90 6.32 -19.70
C LEU A 103 12.08 5.66 -18.59
N ALA A 104 12.63 4.61 -18.00
CA ALA A 104 12.14 3.97 -16.79
C ALA A 104 13.12 4.19 -15.63
N PHE A 105 12.60 4.60 -14.48
CA PHE A 105 13.38 4.94 -13.29
C PHE A 105 13.15 3.93 -12.17
N VAL A 106 14.25 3.41 -11.63
CA VAL A 106 14.25 2.37 -10.58
C VAL A 106 15.32 2.64 -9.53
N GLY A 107 15.08 2.18 -8.31
CA GLY A 107 16.03 2.24 -7.20
C GLY A 107 16.75 0.90 -7.00
N SER A 108 18.07 0.92 -6.93
CA SER A 108 18.89 -0.26 -6.68
C SER A 108 19.11 -0.53 -5.18
N ALA A 109 19.48 -1.76 -4.85
CA ALA A 109 19.89 -2.14 -3.51
C ALA A 109 21.23 -1.51 -3.08
N SER A 110 22.01 -0.97 -4.02
CA SER A 110 23.26 -0.22 -3.75
C SER A 110 23.00 1.24 -3.38
N GLY A 111 21.74 1.70 -3.40
CA GLY A 111 21.40 3.10 -3.12
C GLY A 111 21.55 4.00 -4.35
N ASP A 112 21.33 3.48 -5.55
CA ASP A 112 21.32 4.28 -6.78
C ASP A 112 19.90 4.50 -7.29
N LEU A 113 19.66 5.68 -7.85
CA LEU A 113 18.59 5.93 -8.80
C LEU A 113 19.14 5.72 -10.21
N VAL A 114 18.50 4.88 -11.00
CA VAL A 114 18.97 4.52 -12.34
C VAL A 114 17.87 4.72 -13.36
N ALA A 115 18.20 5.36 -14.49
CA ALA A 115 17.33 5.48 -15.64
C ALA A 115 17.75 4.48 -16.72
N TYR A 116 16.78 3.71 -17.20
CA TYR A 116 16.95 2.81 -18.35
C TYR A 116 16.10 3.30 -19.50
N ASN A 117 16.66 3.31 -20.70
CA ASN A 117 15.90 3.58 -21.91
C ASN A 117 15.10 2.33 -22.30
N LEU A 118 13.77 2.49 -22.46
CA LEU A 118 12.85 1.39 -22.71
C LEU A 118 13.08 0.72 -24.07
N SER A 119 13.39 1.51 -25.11
CA SER A 119 13.62 1.01 -26.47
C SER A 119 14.96 0.27 -26.64
N THR A 120 16.06 0.92 -26.25
CA THR A 120 17.43 0.40 -26.39
C THR A 120 17.85 -0.54 -25.27
N LYS A 121 17.13 -0.51 -24.13
CA LYS A 121 17.41 -1.28 -22.90
C LYS A 121 18.69 -0.88 -22.20
N ALA A 122 19.33 0.21 -22.62
CA ALA A 122 20.57 0.70 -22.03
C ALA A 122 20.31 1.56 -20.79
N GLU A 123 21.25 1.54 -19.85
CA GLU A 123 21.34 2.54 -18.79
C GLU A 123 21.69 3.89 -19.42
N VAL A 124 20.91 4.93 -19.12
CA VAL A 124 21.11 6.29 -19.64
C VAL A 124 21.90 7.13 -18.66
N TRP A 125 21.52 7.08 -17.39
CA TRP A 125 22.19 7.77 -16.30
C TRP A 125 21.97 7.05 -14.97
N ARG A 126 22.84 7.38 -14.00
CA ARG A 126 22.81 6.89 -12.62
C ARG A 126 23.18 7.99 -11.66
N SER A 127 22.46 8.09 -10.56
CA SER A 127 22.74 9.02 -9.47
C SER A 127 22.79 8.28 -8.14
N ASN A 128 23.85 8.48 -7.37
CA ASN A 128 23.98 7.92 -6.03
C ASN A 128 23.06 8.69 -5.06
N LEU A 129 22.28 7.95 -4.28
CA LEU A 129 21.37 8.49 -3.28
C LEU A 129 22.01 8.43 -1.88
N THR A 130 21.41 9.15 -0.92
CA THR A 130 21.86 9.11 0.48
C THR A 130 21.49 7.82 1.19
N SER A 131 20.46 7.12 0.69
CA SER A 131 20.00 5.83 1.16
C SER A 131 19.22 5.12 0.05
N VAL A 132 18.80 3.89 0.27
CA VAL A 132 17.92 3.19 -0.68
C VAL A 132 16.53 3.84 -0.72
N LEU A 133 15.87 3.74 -1.88
CA LEU A 133 14.48 4.19 -2.00
C LEU A 133 13.55 3.45 -1.03
N SER A 134 12.62 4.20 -0.43
CA SER A 134 11.57 3.63 0.42
C SER A 134 10.38 3.15 -0.43
N GLU A 135 10.02 3.89 -1.46
CA GLU A 135 8.90 3.61 -2.37
C GLU A 135 9.28 3.89 -3.83
N ALA A 136 8.40 3.54 -4.78
CA ALA A 136 8.62 3.83 -6.20
C ALA A 136 8.79 5.35 -6.42
N PRO A 137 9.67 5.78 -7.35
CA PRO A 137 9.77 7.19 -7.71
C PRO A 137 8.42 7.78 -8.15
N LEU A 138 8.20 9.06 -7.90
CA LEU A 138 7.03 9.79 -8.38
C LEU A 138 7.45 10.69 -9.54
N MET A 139 6.90 10.43 -10.73
CA MET A 139 7.07 11.30 -11.88
C MET A 139 5.96 12.36 -11.91
N LEU A 140 6.33 13.63 -11.83
CA LEU A 140 5.47 14.77 -12.18
C LEU A 140 5.85 15.29 -13.57
N GLN A 141 5.26 16.39 -14.06
CA GLN A 141 5.43 16.81 -15.47
C GLN A 141 6.91 16.98 -15.89
N SER A 142 7.75 17.56 -15.02
CA SER A 142 9.17 17.86 -15.34
C SER A 142 10.17 17.39 -14.30
N VAL A 143 9.72 16.84 -13.17
CA VAL A 143 10.57 16.48 -12.03
C VAL A 143 10.28 15.05 -11.60
N LEU A 144 11.35 14.26 -11.49
CA LEU A 144 11.31 12.93 -10.90
C LEU A 144 11.62 13.06 -9.41
N VAL A 145 10.62 12.86 -8.56
CA VAL A 145 10.76 12.94 -7.11
C VAL A 145 11.03 11.55 -6.55
N VAL A 146 12.00 11.44 -5.65
CA VAL A 146 12.27 10.21 -4.93
C VAL A 146 12.27 10.43 -3.42
N LYS A 147 11.80 9.42 -2.68
CA LYS A 147 11.90 9.34 -1.23
C LYS A 147 12.82 8.19 -0.85
N THR A 148 13.82 8.49 -0.03
CA THR A 148 14.77 7.50 0.50
C THR A 148 14.41 7.10 1.93
N LYS A 149 14.90 5.95 2.38
CA LYS A 149 14.60 5.42 3.71
C LYS A 149 15.11 6.26 4.87
N ASP A 150 16.03 7.17 4.64
CA ASP A 150 16.47 8.18 5.61
C ASP A 150 15.54 9.41 5.64
N GLY A 151 14.34 9.36 5.04
CA GLY A 151 13.33 10.42 5.09
C GLY A 151 13.59 11.60 4.14
N ARG A 152 14.62 11.53 3.30
CA ARG A 152 14.95 12.60 2.35
C ARG A 152 14.08 12.53 1.09
N LEU A 153 13.62 13.70 0.65
CA LEU A 153 13.05 13.92 -0.66
C LEU A 153 14.08 14.57 -1.58
N THR A 154 14.18 14.10 -2.81
CA THR A 154 15.08 14.70 -3.81
C THR A 154 14.36 14.77 -5.15
N GLY A 155 14.42 15.95 -5.79
CA GLY A 155 13.90 16.18 -7.13
C GLY A 155 15.02 16.11 -8.16
N PHE A 156 14.82 15.26 -9.16
CA PHE A 156 15.76 15.01 -10.24
C PHE A 156 15.23 15.53 -11.57
N ASN A 157 16.13 16.02 -12.41
CA ASN A 157 15.86 16.14 -13.84
C ASN A 157 15.75 14.71 -14.42
N PRO A 158 14.60 14.31 -14.99
CA PRO A 158 14.40 12.94 -15.49
C PRO A 158 15.31 12.57 -16.66
N GLN A 159 15.80 13.55 -17.43
CA GLN A 159 16.61 13.31 -18.63
C GLN A 159 18.09 13.17 -18.30
N THR A 160 18.61 13.92 -17.34
CA THR A 160 20.04 13.98 -17.03
C THR A 160 20.43 13.27 -15.73
N GLY A 161 19.50 13.12 -14.78
CA GLY A 161 19.80 12.63 -13.44
C GLY A 161 20.37 13.70 -12.52
N ASP A 162 20.39 14.97 -12.94
CA ASP A 162 20.85 16.09 -12.11
C ASP A 162 19.88 16.39 -10.99
N ILE A 163 20.41 16.69 -9.80
CA ILE A 163 19.61 17.08 -8.64
C ILE A 163 19.20 18.55 -8.79
N GLY A 164 17.90 18.82 -8.88
CA GLY A 164 17.36 20.18 -8.84
C GLY A 164 17.20 20.70 -7.42
N TRP A 165 16.80 19.83 -6.49
CA TRP A 165 16.62 20.15 -5.08
C TRP A 165 16.69 18.89 -4.21
N SER A 166 17.00 19.08 -2.93
CA SER A 166 16.91 18.03 -1.91
C SER A 166 16.39 18.64 -0.61
N PHE A 167 15.44 17.95 0.01
CA PHE A 167 14.76 18.39 1.22
C PHE A 167 14.75 17.24 2.25
N VAL A 168 14.96 17.57 3.52
CA VAL A 168 14.79 16.65 4.64
C VAL A 168 13.90 17.35 5.66
N GLY A 169 12.78 16.71 6.00
CA GLY A 169 11.90 17.18 7.05
C GLY A 169 12.49 16.98 8.45
N ALA A 170 11.71 17.32 9.49
CA ALA A 170 12.10 17.05 10.87
C ALA A 170 12.20 15.52 11.10
N GLN A 171 13.38 15.04 11.50
CA GLN A 171 13.61 13.61 11.73
C GLN A 171 13.16 13.20 13.14
N SER A 172 12.50 12.05 13.25
CA SER A 172 12.41 11.29 14.51
C SER A 172 13.47 10.19 14.54
N GLY A 173 14.02 9.88 15.71
CA GLY A 173 15.12 8.91 15.84
C GLY A 173 14.77 7.47 15.44
N LEU A 174 13.48 7.12 15.37
CA LEU A 174 12.99 5.82 14.93
C LEU A 174 11.97 6.01 13.79
N GLN A 175 12.13 5.24 12.72
CA GLN A 175 11.34 5.30 11.49
C GLN A 175 10.60 3.99 11.25
N VAL A 176 9.38 4.07 10.72
CA VAL A 176 8.60 2.87 10.37
C VAL A 176 8.77 2.60 8.89
N ARG A 177 8.83 1.32 8.54
CA ARG A 177 8.88 0.94 7.14
C ARG A 177 7.47 0.96 6.57
N GLY A 178 7.18 1.93 5.71
CA GLY A 178 6.01 1.92 4.84
C GLY A 178 6.32 2.51 3.47
N THR A 179 5.36 2.41 2.57
CA THR A 179 5.52 2.73 1.14
C THR A 179 4.24 3.29 0.58
N GLY A 180 4.35 4.15 -0.44
CA GLY A 180 3.20 4.78 -1.09
C GLY A 180 2.71 6.03 -0.35
N SER A 181 3.60 6.74 0.34
CA SER A 181 3.25 7.99 1.03
C SER A 181 3.12 9.16 0.05
N MET A 182 3.71 9.05 -1.15
CA MET A 182 3.62 10.07 -2.19
C MET A 182 2.33 9.93 -3.03
N MET A 183 1.66 11.05 -3.26
CA MET A 183 0.46 11.16 -4.11
C MET A 183 0.52 12.42 -4.98
N PRO A 184 0.49 12.31 -6.31
CA PRO A 184 0.35 13.49 -7.16
C PRO A 184 -1.03 14.13 -6.94
N MET A 185 -1.07 15.46 -6.80
CA MET A 185 -2.32 16.23 -6.76
C MET A 185 -2.64 16.82 -8.14
N ASP A 186 -1.61 17.35 -8.80
CA ASP A 186 -1.68 17.92 -10.14
C ASP A 186 -0.32 17.74 -10.84
N GLU A 187 -0.09 18.46 -11.95
CA GLU A 187 1.15 18.37 -12.73
C GLU A 187 2.41 18.85 -11.98
N ARG A 188 2.25 19.64 -10.92
CA ARG A 188 3.32 20.35 -10.20
C ARG A 188 3.35 20.07 -8.70
N HIS A 189 2.24 19.72 -8.08
CA HIS A 189 2.15 19.51 -6.63
C HIS A 189 1.90 18.05 -6.29
N PHE A 190 2.48 17.60 -5.18
CA PHE A 190 2.24 16.29 -4.62
C PHE A 190 2.14 16.36 -3.10
N LEU A 191 1.40 15.41 -2.55
CA LEU A 191 1.33 15.16 -1.12
C LEU A 191 2.33 14.10 -0.74
N VAL A 192 2.91 14.24 0.45
CA VAL A 192 3.84 13.26 1.00
C VAL A 192 3.70 13.20 2.51
N GLY A 193 3.46 12.00 3.02
CA GLY A 193 3.57 11.74 4.45
C GLY A 193 5.03 11.72 4.89
N GLN A 194 5.33 12.32 6.03
CA GLN A 194 6.67 12.36 6.62
C GLN A 194 6.67 11.79 8.04
N ASP A 195 7.88 11.63 8.57
CA ASP A 195 8.15 11.39 9.98
C ASP A 195 7.44 12.44 10.86
N GLY A 196 7.10 12.05 12.08
CA GLY A 196 6.42 12.92 13.03
C GLY A 196 4.92 13.11 12.77
N GLY A 197 4.33 12.34 11.85
CA GLY A 197 2.88 12.33 11.61
C GLY A 197 2.38 13.52 10.80
N VAL A 198 3.22 14.13 9.98
CA VAL A 198 2.88 15.30 9.16
C VAL A 198 2.63 14.88 7.72
N LEU A 199 1.59 15.47 7.12
CA LEU A 199 1.34 15.43 5.69
C LEU A 199 1.76 16.76 5.07
N GLN A 200 2.68 16.71 4.10
CA GLN A 200 3.15 17.90 3.41
C GLN A 200 2.55 17.98 2.01
N LEU A 201 2.14 19.18 1.60
CA LEU A 201 1.93 19.54 0.20
C LEU A 201 3.21 20.16 -0.32
N VAL A 202 3.81 19.61 -1.37
CA VAL A 202 5.11 20.04 -1.89
C VAL A 202 4.99 20.49 -3.34
N ASP A 203 5.64 21.61 -3.65
CA ASP A 203 5.86 22.07 -5.02
C ASP A 203 7.03 21.29 -5.62
N ALA A 204 6.79 20.45 -6.62
CA ALA A 204 7.82 19.61 -7.21
C ALA A 204 8.90 20.39 -7.93
N GLY A 205 8.63 21.64 -8.37
CA GLY A 205 9.64 22.49 -9.01
C GLY A 205 10.65 23.06 -8.01
N ALA A 206 10.17 23.49 -6.83
CA ALA A 206 11.01 24.12 -5.81
C ALA A 206 11.51 23.17 -4.72
N GLY A 207 10.81 22.05 -4.49
CA GLY A 207 11.14 21.06 -3.45
C GLY A 207 10.73 21.47 -2.03
N ALA A 208 10.24 22.69 -1.83
CA ALA A 208 9.81 23.18 -0.52
C ALA A 208 8.33 22.84 -0.25
N PRO A 209 7.97 22.50 1.00
CA PRO A 209 6.57 22.33 1.38
C PRO A 209 5.83 23.68 1.28
N VAL A 210 4.70 23.66 0.57
CA VAL A 210 3.73 24.75 0.47
C VAL A 210 2.83 24.77 1.70
N PHE A 211 2.49 23.59 2.22
CA PHE A 211 1.64 23.42 3.40
C PHE A 211 2.06 22.19 4.21
N GLU A 212 1.86 22.24 5.53
CA GLU A 212 2.06 21.12 6.45
C GLU A 212 0.82 20.90 7.31
N ALA A 213 0.22 19.72 7.20
CA ALA A 213 -0.96 19.31 7.96
C ALA A 213 -0.57 18.25 9.00
N PRO A 214 -0.71 18.50 10.32
CA PRO A 214 -0.46 17.47 11.32
C PRO A 214 -1.57 16.40 11.27
N ILE A 215 -1.24 15.18 10.83
CA ILE A 215 -2.20 14.07 10.83
C ILE A 215 -2.30 13.47 12.23
N SER A 216 -1.16 13.33 12.89
CA SER A 216 -1.05 12.85 14.26
C SER A 216 0.15 13.52 14.94
N PHE A 217 0.13 13.55 16.27
CA PHE A 217 1.23 14.06 17.08
C PHE A 217 1.92 12.89 17.78
N PRO A 218 3.26 12.80 17.75
CA PRO A 218 4.03 11.86 18.57
C PRO A 218 3.64 11.96 20.05
N ARG A 219 3.32 10.84 20.70
CA ARG A 219 2.99 10.80 22.13
C ARG A 219 3.71 9.66 22.83
N GLY A 220 4.03 9.83 24.11
CA GLY A 220 4.63 8.78 24.94
C GLY A 220 6.01 9.15 25.48
N ALA A 221 6.51 8.33 26.39
CA ALA A 221 7.73 8.60 27.15
C ALA A 221 9.00 8.03 26.50
N THR A 222 8.86 7.06 25.58
CA THR A 222 9.98 6.41 24.91
C THR A 222 10.04 6.76 23.42
N ASP A 223 11.22 6.61 22.81
CA ASP A 223 11.41 6.84 21.37
C ASP A 223 10.56 5.89 20.51
N PHE A 224 10.22 4.70 21.02
CA PHE A 224 9.30 3.76 20.36
C PHE A 224 7.85 4.25 20.40
N ASP A 225 7.39 4.77 21.54
CA ASP A 225 6.02 5.28 21.68
C ASP A 225 5.78 6.51 20.79
N ARG A 226 6.82 7.32 20.59
CA ARG A 226 6.78 8.56 19.81
C ARG A 226 6.86 8.33 18.30
N VAL A 227 6.85 7.09 17.83
CA VAL A 227 6.90 6.82 16.41
C VAL A 227 5.53 7.03 15.79
N THR A 228 5.42 8.09 15.01
CA THR A 228 4.22 8.42 14.26
C THR A 228 4.64 8.82 12.86
N GLU A 229 4.11 8.13 11.86
CA GLU A 229 4.46 8.39 10.46
C GLU A 229 3.23 8.21 9.57
N VAL A 230 3.05 9.10 8.61
CA VAL A 230 2.00 8.98 7.59
C VAL A 230 2.54 8.09 6.46
N LEU A 231 2.32 6.79 6.60
CA LEU A 231 2.86 5.78 5.69
C LEU A 231 1.94 5.46 4.53
N SER A 232 0.65 5.75 4.70
CA SER A 232 -0.37 5.42 3.72
C SER A 232 -0.63 6.58 2.77
N ARG A 233 -1.06 6.28 1.55
CA ARG A 233 -1.42 7.31 0.58
C ARG A 233 -2.64 8.07 1.10
N PRO A 234 -2.58 9.40 1.20
CA PRO A 234 -3.76 10.21 1.46
C PRO A 234 -4.85 9.94 0.41
N ILE A 235 -6.09 10.24 0.74
CA ILE A 235 -7.19 10.22 -0.21
C ILE A 235 -7.81 11.60 -0.31
N THR A 236 -8.10 12.03 -1.53
CA THR A 236 -8.82 13.26 -1.82
C THR A 236 -10.14 12.92 -2.50
N ASP A 237 -11.20 13.62 -2.10
CA ASP A 237 -12.46 13.65 -2.82
C ASP A 237 -13.08 15.04 -2.67
N GLY A 238 -13.29 15.74 -3.80
CA GLY A 238 -13.66 17.15 -3.79
C GLY A 238 -12.67 18.01 -2.96
N PRO A 239 -13.15 18.87 -2.05
CA PRO A 239 -12.28 19.69 -1.20
C PRO A 239 -11.76 18.93 0.03
N GLN A 240 -12.15 17.68 0.28
CA GLN A 240 -11.70 16.96 1.47
C GLN A 240 -10.44 16.14 1.17
N ILE A 241 -9.51 16.17 2.12
CA ILE A 241 -8.36 15.26 2.17
C ILE A 241 -8.35 14.50 3.49
N CYS A 242 -8.13 13.19 3.44
CA CYS A 242 -7.98 12.35 4.62
C CYS A 242 -6.66 11.58 4.56
N ALA A 243 -5.98 11.49 5.69
CA ALA A 243 -4.76 10.70 5.84
C ALA A 243 -4.75 9.99 7.19
N ALA A 244 -4.03 8.86 7.27
CA ALA A 244 -3.89 8.08 8.48
C ALA A 244 -2.41 7.83 8.77
N ALA A 245 -2.09 7.94 10.06
CA ALA A 245 -0.75 7.70 10.58
C ALA A 245 -0.67 6.35 11.30
N PHE A 246 0.53 5.76 11.27
CA PHE A 246 0.89 4.67 12.16
C PHE A 246 0.96 5.17 13.60
N GLN A 247 0.38 4.42 14.54
CA GLN A 247 0.30 4.73 15.98
C GLN A 247 -0.21 6.14 16.28
N GLY A 248 -1.24 6.58 15.56
CA GLY A 248 -1.69 7.96 15.63
C GLY A 248 -3.18 8.14 15.48
N TYR A 249 -3.54 8.79 14.37
CA TYR A 249 -4.89 9.23 14.07
C TYR A 249 -5.16 9.03 12.58
N VAL A 250 -6.43 8.88 12.25
CA VAL A 250 -6.96 9.32 10.96
C VAL A 250 -7.48 10.75 11.13
N THR A 251 -7.12 11.63 10.20
CA THR A 251 -7.54 13.03 10.24
C THR A 251 -7.98 13.45 8.85
N CYS A 252 -9.13 14.12 8.78
CA CYS A 252 -9.66 14.70 7.56
C CYS A 252 -9.66 16.23 7.66
N TYR A 253 -9.23 16.86 6.58
CA TYR A 253 -9.10 18.30 6.42
C TYR A 253 -9.96 18.79 5.26
N ASP A 254 -10.40 20.05 5.35
CA ASP A 254 -10.88 20.80 4.20
C ASP A 254 -9.69 21.51 3.53
N MET A 255 -9.39 21.19 2.27
CA MET A 255 -8.25 21.74 1.53
C MET A 255 -8.40 23.23 1.18
N ARG A 256 -9.58 23.82 1.36
CA ARG A 256 -9.82 25.24 1.01
C ARG A 256 -9.21 26.19 2.03
N ASP A 257 -9.27 25.82 3.30
CA ASP A 257 -8.77 26.62 4.44
C ASP A 257 -7.85 25.81 5.38
N TRP A 258 -7.60 24.55 5.03
CA TRP A 258 -6.78 23.59 5.75
C TRP A 258 -7.19 23.41 7.21
N GLN A 259 -8.49 23.53 7.50
CA GLN A 259 -9.03 23.24 8.83
C GLN A 259 -9.33 21.75 8.99
N ILE A 260 -9.11 21.24 10.21
CA ILE A 260 -9.50 19.89 10.58
C ILE A 260 -11.03 19.82 10.58
N MET A 261 -11.59 18.94 9.75
CA MET A 261 -13.00 18.60 9.81
C MET A 261 -13.28 17.69 11.00
N TRP A 262 -12.48 16.63 11.14
CA TRP A 262 -12.53 15.70 12.26
C TRP A 262 -11.25 14.86 12.34
N SER A 263 -11.03 14.24 13.50
CA SER A 263 -9.90 13.33 13.75
C SER A 263 -10.32 12.22 14.71
N LYS A 264 -9.85 10.98 14.47
CA LYS A 264 -10.14 9.81 15.30
C LYS A 264 -8.86 9.04 15.65
N PRO A 265 -8.67 8.63 16.92
CA PRO A 265 -7.50 7.85 17.32
C PRO A 265 -7.59 6.43 16.75
N LEU A 266 -6.68 6.09 15.83
CA LEU A 266 -6.48 4.74 15.28
C LEU A 266 -5.09 4.65 14.64
N SER A 267 -4.62 3.43 14.39
CA SER A 267 -3.33 3.19 13.72
C SER A 267 -3.55 2.58 12.34
N SER A 268 -3.03 3.22 11.30
CA SER A 268 -2.98 2.63 9.96
C SER A 268 -1.68 2.96 9.23
N SER A 269 -1.01 1.90 8.76
CA SER A 269 0.06 1.96 7.76
C SER A 269 -0.42 1.56 6.35
N LYS A 270 -1.71 1.28 6.18
CA LYS A 270 -2.24 0.58 5.00
C LYS A 270 -2.94 1.51 4.04
N GLY A 271 -3.87 2.33 4.53
CA GLY A 271 -4.57 3.30 3.69
C GLY A 271 -6.04 3.47 4.02
N ILE A 272 -6.61 4.39 3.27
CA ILE A 272 -7.97 4.92 3.41
C ILE A 272 -8.65 4.85 2.04
N GLU A 273 -9.96 4.67 2.04
CA GLU A 273 -10.81 4.76 0.86
C GLU A 273 -12.03 5.61 1.15
N VAL A 274 -12.60 6.24 0.12
CA VAL A 274 -13.85 7.00 0.23
C VAL A 274 -14.95 6.28 -0.56
N TYR A 275 -16.12 6.15 0.04
CA TYR A 275 -17.33 5.66 -0.62
C TYR A 275 -18.55 6.47 -0.20
N GLY A 276 -19.03 7.35 -1.09
CA GLY A 276 -20.12 8.27 -0.78
C GLY A 276 -19.80 9.14 0.45
N ASP A 277 -20.61 8.97 1.51
CA ASP A 277 -20.46 9.67 2.78
C ASP A 277 -19.59 8.91 3.80
N LEU A 278 -18.81 7.92 3.36
CA LEU A 278 -17.95 7.12 4.23
C LEU A 278 -16.47 7.31 3.91
N VAL A 279 -15.68 7.43 4.98
CA VAL A 279 -14.23 7.25 4.97
C VAL A 279 -13.94 5.90 5.61
N VAL A 280 -13.38 4.97 4.84
CA VAL A 280 -13.09 3.61 5.29
C VAL A 280 -11.59 3.42 5.46
N VAL A 281 -11.18 2.85 6.59
CA VAL A 281 -9.78 2.70 6.99
C VAL A 281 -9.47 1.24 7.30
N SER A 282 -8.38 0.73 6.73
CA SER A 282 -7.78 -0.54 7.17
C SER A 282 -6.78 -0.27 8.29
N GLU A 283 -7.01 -0.81 9.47
CA GLU A 283 -6.14 -0.62 10.64
C GLU A 283 -5.01 -1.66 10.70
N ASP A 284 -3.91 -1.32 11.40
CA ASP A 284 -2.73 -2.20 11.51
C ASP A 284 -3.00 -3.50 12.27
N ASN A 285 -4.00 -3.48 13.15
CA ASN A 285 -4.47 -4.64 13.91
C ASN A 285 -5.40 -5.56 13.08
N GLY A 286 -5.73 -5.21 11.83
CA GLY A 286 -6.62 -5.97 10.95
C GLY A 286 -8.11 -5.65 11.09
N LEU A 287 -8.48 -4.58 11.79
CA LEU A 287 -9.82 -4.02 11.76
C LEU A 287 -10.05 -3.23 10.46
N VAL A 288 -11.30 -3.19 10.01
CA VAL A 288 -11.75 -2.26 8.96
C VAL A 288 -12.85 -1.40 9.58
N SER A 289 -12.64 -0.10 9.60
CA SER A 289 -13.52 0.88 10.26
C SER A 289 -14.03 1.89 9.25
N ALA A 290 -15.32 2.21 9.29
CA ALA A 290 -15.92 3.24 8.47
C ALA A 290 -16.47 4.39 9.32
N PHE A 291 -16.16 5.60 8.91
CA PHE A 291 -16.56 6.83 9.57
C PHE A 291 -17.40 7.67 8.62
N ASN A 292 -18.40 8.36 9.16
CA ASN A 292 -19.13 9.39 8.44
C ASN A 292 -18.13 10.46 8.01
N ARG A 293 -18.15 10.79 6.74
CA ARG A 293 -17.19 11.66 6.08
C ARG A 293 -17.27 13.10 6.57
N ALA A 294 -18.43 13.57 6.99
CA ALA A 294 -18.64 14.96 7.40
C ALA A 294 -18.14 15.23 8.83
N ASP A 295 -18.40 14.32 9.77
CA ASP A 295 -18.17 14.55 11.21
C ASP A 295 -17.30 13.48 11.91
N GLY A 296 -16.90 12.44 11.18
CA GLY A 296 -16.09 11.35 11.68
C GLY A 296 -16.81 10.38 12.59
N GLN A 297 -18.14 10.44 12.74
CA GLN A 297 -18.88 9.46 13.56
C GLN A 297 -18.65 8.03 13.03
N GLU A 298 -18.31 7.08 13.89
CA GLU A 298 -18.17 5.69 13.48
C GLU A 298 -19.53 5.13 13.03
N VAL A 299 -19.58 4.60 11.80
CA VAL A 299 -20.78 4.01 11.20
C VAL A 299 -20.77 2.50 11.39
N TRP A 300 -19.64 1.86 11.14
CA TRP A 300 -19.44 0.43 11.39
C TRP A 300 -17.95 0.10 11.57
N GLN A 301 -17.70 -1.04 12.22
CA GLN A 301 -16.38 -1.63 12.37
C GLN A 301 -16.47 -3.16 12.18
N ASN A 302 -15.52 -3.73 11.46
CA ASN A 302 -15.38 -5.17 11.27
C ASN A 302 -14.02 -5.64 11.81
N ASP A 303 -14.05 -6.58 12.75
CA ASP A 303 -12.86 -7.14 13.43
C ASP A 303 -12.52 -8.57 12.97
N SER A 304 -13.24 -9.11 11.99
CA SER A 304 -13.12 -10.52 11.57
C SER A 304 -11.80 -10.85 10.88
N LEU A 305 -11.02 -9.83 10.48
CA LEU A 305 -9.69 -9.98 9.87
C LEU A 305 -8.54 -9.61 10.82
N LYS A 306 -8.80 -9.59 12.12
CA LYS A 306 -7.79 -9.25 13.14
C LYS A 306 -6.50 -10.04 12.96
N ASN A 307 -5.37 -9.35 13.05
CA ASN A 307 -4.01 -9.86 12.86
C ASN A 307 -3.72 -10.50 11.50
N ARG A 308 -4.58 -10.31 10.48
CA ARG A 308 -4.36 -10.85 9.12
C ARG A 308 -3.61 -9.91 8.16
N ARG A 309 -2.96 -8.86 8.69
CA ARG A 309 -2.12 -7.91 7.92
C ARG A 309 -2.75 -7.55 6.57
N ILE A 310 -3.88 -6.85 6.62
CA ILE A 310 -4.68 -6.51 5.44
C ILE A 310 -4.07 -5.34 4.65
N SER A 311 -4.41 -5.24 3.36
CA SER A 311 -4.03 -4.14 2.49
C SER A 311 -4.82 -2.85 2.76
N ALA A 312 -4.46 -1.78 2.06
CA ALA A 312 -5.35 -0.64 1.88
C ALA A 312 -6.73 -1.11 1.37
N PRO A 313 -7.82 -0.43 1.75
CA PRO A 313 -9.11 -0.65 1.13
C PRO A 313 -9.09 -0.20 -0.33
N ILE A 314 -9.75 -0.98 -1.18
CA ILE A 314 -9.89 -0.74 -2.62
C ILE A 314 -11.39 -0.69 -2.91
N LEU A 315 -11.88 0.45 -3.38
CA LEU A 315 -13.26 0.53 -3.86
C LEU A 315 -13.35 0.01 -5.29
N LEU A 316 -14.24 -0.97 -5.52
CA LEU A 316 -14.58 -1.48 -6.84
C LEU A 316 -16.09 -1.52 -6.99
N LYS A 317 -16.56 -1.68 -8.23
CA LYS A 317 -17.99 -1.78 -8.55
C LYS A 317 -18.74 -2.83 -7.70
N ASN A 318 -18.06 -3.92 -7.35
CA ASN A 318 -18.65 -5.06 -6.63
C ASN A 318 -18.59 -4.92 -5.10
N GLY A 319 -18.01 -3.83 -4.58
CA GLY A 319 -17.88 -3.58 -3.14
C GLY A 319 -16.49 -3.08 -2.75
N LEU A 320 -16.30 -2.95 -1.43
CA LEU A 320 -15.04 -2.58 -0.82
C LEU A 320 -14.17 -3.83 -0.66
N VAL A 321 -12.90 -3.78 -1.08
CA VAL A 321 -12.00 -4.95 -1.04
C VAL A 321 -10.79 -4.68 -0.17
N VAL A 322 -10.45 -5.64 0.69
CA VAL A 322 -9.16 -5.71 1.40
C VAL A 322 -8.51 -7.07 1.14
N VAL A 323 -7.19 -7.09 0.92
CA VAL A 323 -6.42 -8.31 0.66
C VAL A 323 -5.58 -8.67 1.88
N ASP A 324 -5.67 -9.90 2.36
CA ASP A 324 -4.92 -10.36 3.53
C ASP A 324 -3.53 -10.93 3.20
N PHE A 325 -2.77 -11.24 4.24
CA PHE A 325 -1.41 -11.80 4.12
C PHE A 325 -1.34 -13.18 3.47
N GLU A 326 -2.45 -13.90 3.38
CA GLU A 326 -2.50 -15.17 2.65
C GLU A 326 -2.83 -14.93 1.18
N GLY A 327 -3.26 -13.72 0.79
CA GLY A 327 -3.68 -13.39 -0.57
C GLY A 327 -5.15 -13.65 -0.84
N TYR A 328 -6.00 -13.68 0.19
CA TYR A 328 -7.45 -13.62 -0.02
C TYR A 328 -7.90 -12.17 -0.14
N ALA A 329 -8.62 -11.85 -1.21
CA ALA A 329 -9.46 -10.66 -1.30
C ALA A 329 -10.76 -10.92 -0.56
N HIS A 330 -11.05 -10.08 0.42
CA HIS A 330 -12.31 -10.04 1.16
C HIS A 330 -13.13 -8.87 0.63
N ILE A 331 -14.27 -9.18 0.04
CA ILE A 331 -15.20 -8.20 -0.54
C ILE A 331 -16.27 -7.92 0.50
N MET A 332 -16.42 -6.65 0.83
CA MET A 332 -17.28 -6.13 1.88
C MET A 332 -18.34 -5.22 1.27
N ASP A 333 -19.55 -5.29 1.78
CA ASP A 333 -20.56 -4.26 1.56
C ASP A 333 -20.06 -2.95 2.20
N PRO A 334 -19.89 -1.86 1.43
CA PRO A 334 -19.31 -0.63 1.96
C PRO A 334 -20.16 0.06 3.04
N LEU A 335 -21.48 -0.18 3.07
CA LEU A 335 -22.41 0.49 3.97
C LEU A 335 -22.54 -0.22 5.32
N THR A 336 -22.30 -1.53 5.36
CA THR A 336 -22.50 -2.37 6.55
C THR A 336 -21.22 -3.03 7.05
N GLY A 337 -20.17 -3.10 6.23
CA GLY A 337 -18.93 -3.81 6.55
C GLY A 337 -19.08 -5.34 6.53
N ALA A 338 -20.23 -5.88 6.11
CA ALA A 338 -20.44 -7.33 6.03
C ALA A 338 -19.68 -7.93 4.84
N PHE A 339 -19.13 -9.15 4.98
CA PHE A 339 -18.53 -9.86 3.85
C PHE A 339 -19.61 -10.34 2.89
N ILE A 340 -19.45 -9.99 1.61
CA ILE A 340 -20.32 -10.39 0.50
C ILE A 340 -19.59 -11.26 -0.52
N GLY A 341 -18.28 -11.42 -0.39
CA GLY A 341 -17.51 -12.32 -1.23
C GLY A 341 -16.09 -12.52 -0.74
N ARG A 342 -15.48 -13.63 -1.14
CA ARG A 342 -14.06 -13.89 -0.93
C ARG A 342 -13.46 -14.56 -2.17
N THR A 343 -12.27 -14.13 -2.56
CA THR A 343 -11.56 -14.71 -3.71
C THR A 343 -10.09 -14.88 -3.37
N LYS A 344 -9.52 -16.07 -3.64
CA LYS A 344 -8.08 -16.26 -3.55
C LYS A 344 -7.42 -15.60 -4.75
N LEU A 345 -6.55 -14.63 -4.52
CA LEU A 345 -5.87 -13.93 -5.59
C LEU A 345 -4.59 -14.68 -6.00
N PRO A 346 -4.30 -14.79 -7.31
CA PRO A 346 -3.06 -15.39 -7.79
C PRO A 346 -1.83 -14.53 -7.47
N VAL A 347 -2.00 -13.23 -7.19
CA VAL A 347 -0.92 -12.30 -6.79
C VAL A 347 -0.42 -12.54 -5.36
N GLY A 348 -1.15 -13.30 -4.55
CA GLY A 348 -0.85 -13.47 -3.13
C GLY A 348 -1.08 -12.19 -2.33
N ALA A 349 -0.37 -12.03 -1.21
CA ALA A 349 -0.42 -10.81 -0.41
C ALA A 349 0.12 -9.63 -1.22
N LEU A 350 -0.49 -8.45 -1.07
CA LEU A 350 -0.02 -7.25 -1.76
C LEU A 350 1.29 -6.75 -1.13
N THR A 351 2.22 -6.38 -2.00
CA THR A 351 3.51 -5.79 -1.63
C THR A 351 3.61 -4.33 -2.00
N ALA A 352 2.71 -3.87 -2.88
CA ALA A 352 2.55 -2.48 -3.28
C ALA A 352 1.22 -1.94 -2.74
N GLN A 353 1.13 -0.62 -2.62
CA GLN A 353 -0.19 -0.01 -2.58
C GLN A 353 -0.92 -0.23 -3.91
N PRO A 354 -2.22 -0.57 -3.89
CA PRO A 354 -3.02 -0.68 -5.10
C PRO A 354 -2.97 0.60 -5.94
N LEU A 355 -2.68 0.48 -7.24
CA LEU A 355 -2.75 1.61 -8.16
C LEU A 355 -4.20 1.73 -8.66
N ARG A 356 -4.90 2.73 -8.15
CA ARG A 356 -6.30 3.01 -8.50
C ARG A 356 -6.38 3.65 -9.88
N LEU A 357 -7.30 3.16 -10.68
CA LEU A 357 -7.63 3.64 -12.02
C LEU A 357 -9.14 3.90 -12.08
N ASN A 358 -9.64 4.52 -13.14
CA ASN A 358 -11.07 4.80 -13.28
C ASN A 358 -11.87 3.47 -13.40
N GLY A 359 -12.48 3.03 -12.30
CA GLY A 359 -13.25 1.78 -12.19
C GLY A 359 -12.42 0.48 -12.13
N MET A 360 -11.09 0.58 -12.25
CA MET A 360 -10.18 -0.56 -12.23
C MET A 360 -9.05 -0.35 -11.22
N THR A 361 -8.31 -1.40 -10.89
CA THR A 361 -7.15 -1.30 -10.00
C THR A 361 -6.07 -2.28 -10.40
N LEU A 362 -4.82 -1.83 -10.41
CA LEU A 362 -3.64 -2.67 -10.60
C LEU A 362 -3.08 -3.10 -9.25
N LEU A 363 -2.87 -4.41 -9.11
CA LEU A 363 -2.39 -5.07 -7.90
C LEU A 363 -1.08 -5.79 -8.19
N GLN A 364 -0.04 -5.48 -7.42
CA GLN A 364 1.22 -6.21 -7.41
C GLN A 364 1.39 -6.89 -6.05
N GLY A 365 1.73 -8.18 -6.09
CA GLY A 365 1.83 -8.99 -4.87
C GLY A 365 3.05 -9.88 -4.80
N ALA A 366 3.24 -10.47 -3.63
CA ALA A 366 4.44 -11.21 -3.23
C ALA A 366 4.74 -12.43 -4.11
N SER A 367 3.74 -12.94 -4.85
CA SER A 367 3.96 -14.03 -5.81
C SER A 367 4.76 -13.59 -7.04
N GLY A 368 5.03 -12.29 -7.19
CA GLY A 368 5.64 -11.75 -8.40
C GLY A 368 4.70 -11.62 -9.58
N LYS A 369 3.39 -11.54 -9.30
CA LYS A 369 2.37 -11.31 -10.32
C LYS A 369 1.82 -9.90 -10.22
N LEU A 370 1.40 -9.40 -11.36
CA LEU A 370 0.61 -8.20 -11.53
C LEU A 370 -0.79 -8.61 -12.00
N MET A 371 -1.82 -7.89 -11.55
CA MET A 371 -3.21 -8.22 -11.83
C MET A 371 -4.03 -6.95 -11.98
N LEU A 372 -4.81 -6.88 -13.05
CA LEU A 372 -5.81 -5.83 -13.24
C LEU A 372 -7.17 -6.37 -12.81
N VAL A 373 -7.84 -5.64 -11.93
CA VAL A 373 -9.16 -6.00 -11.40
C VAL A 373 -10.17 -4.86 -11.56
N GLY A 374 -11.45 -5.22 -11.46
CA GLY A 374 -12.57 -4.30 -11.68
C GLY A 374 -13.01 -4.28 -13.14
N ALA A 375 -14.09 -3.57 -13.41
CA ALA A 375 -14.61 -3.37 -14.76
C ALA A 375 -14.42 -1.90 -15.13
N GLY A 376 -13.72 -1.63 -16.22
CA GLY A 376 -13.62 -0.28 -16.76
C GLY A 376 -15.02 0.30 -16.98
N VAL A 377 -15.20 1.58 -16.67
CA VAL A 377 -16.39 2.31 -17.13
C VAL A 377 -16.20 2.53 -18.63
N SER A 378 -16.95 1.79 -19.45
CA SER A 378 -17.01 1.99 -20.91
C SER A 378 -17.57 3.35 -21.27
#